data_AF-A0A5C6YVA6-F1
#
_entry.id   AF-A0A5C6YVA6-F1
#
_cell.length_a   1.000
_cell.length_b   1.000
_cell.length_c   1.000
_cell.angle_alpha   90.00
_cell.angle_beta   90.00
_cell.angle_gamma   90.00
#
_symmetry.space_group_name_H-M   'P 1'
#
loop_
_entity.id
_entity.type
_entity.pdbx_description
1 polymer ?
#
loop_
_entity_poly.entity_id
_entity_poly.type
_entity_poly.pdbx_seq_one_letter_code
_entity_poly.pdbx_strand_id
1 'polypeptide(L)'
;MVDDVVAALNNQFPYSEWEAMVTYSMDCTAGLNDKNAAKFSIHPNPAKNELFLTSTNTSGNLKIQTLNIQGKLLSTQNITLQNQPPLDVSRLKSGIYFLNIEDENGYTTTKKFIKE
;
A
#
# COMPACT_ATOMS: atom_id res chain seq x y z
N MET A 1 -7.19 38.67 -37.54
CA MET A 1 -8.52 39.28 -37.72
C MET A 1 -9.04 38.78 -39.06
N VAL A 2 -9.99 37.85 -39.03
CA VAL A 2 -10.78 37.51 -40.21
C VAL A 2 -12.19 37.95 -39.88
N ASP A 3 -12.68 38.73 -40.81
CA ASP A 3 -13.80 39.64 -40.81
C ASP A 3 -14.98 38.86 -41.37
N ASP A 4 -15.89 38.40 -40.51
CA ASP A 4 -17.20 37.92 -40.97
C ASP A 4 -18.22 38.05 -39.85
N VAL A 5 -18.90 39.21 -39.82
CA VAL A 5 -19.83 39.62 -38.76
C VAL A 5 -21.19 38.89 -38.87
N VAL A 6 -21.37 38.01 -39.86
CA VAL A 6 -22.65 37.35 -40.16
C VAL A 6 -22.83 36.01 -39.44
N ALA A 7 -21.77 35.43 -38.86
CA ALA A 7 -21.87 34.16 -38.12
C ALA A 7 -22.38 34.29 -36.67
N ALA A 8 -22.56 35.51 -36.15
CA ALA A 8 -22.86 35.73 -34.73
C ALA A 8 -24.37 35.75 -34.37
N LEU A 9 -25.29 35.57 -35.34
CA LEU A 9 -26.73 35.79 -35.12
C LEU A 9 -27.63 34.56 -35.25
N ASN A 10 -27.07 33.39 -35.58
CA ASN A 10 -27.83 32.14 -35.57
C ASN A 10 -27.22 31.21 -34.53
N ASN A 11 -27.96 30.97 -33.45
CA ASN A 11 -27.61 30.14 -32.30
C ASN A 11 -27.48 28.64 -32.65
N GLN A 12 -26.82 28.30 -33.76
CA GLN A 12 -26.49 26.96 -34.19
C GLN A 12 -25.03 26.67 -33.86
N PHE A 13 -24.82 25.75 -32.92
CA PHE A 13 -23.50 25.20 -32.63
C PHE A 13 -23.00 24.40 -33.86
N PRO A 14 -21.79 24.67 -34.40
CA PRO A 14 -21.34 24.08 -35.66
C PRO A 14 -20.59 22.74 -35.53
N TYR A 15 -20.59 22.08 -34.37
CA TYR A 15 -19.82 20.83 -34.18
C TYR A 15 -20.68 19.72 -33.58
N SER A 16 -21.37 18.98 -34.44
CA SER A 16 -22.16 17.79 -34.09
C SER A 16 -21.53 16.49 -34.57
N GLU A 17 -20.20 16.36 -34.66
CA GLU A 17 -19.56 15.12 -35.18
C GLU A 17 -18.21 14.77 -34.55
N TRP A 18 -17.99 15.09 -33.27
CA TRP A 18 -16.85 14.51 -32.53
C TRP A 18 -17.39 13.52 -31.50
N GLU A 19 -17.68 12.29 -31.93
CA GLU A 19 -17.80 11.18 -31.00
C GLU A 19 -16.42 10.92 -30.40
N ALA A 20 -16.15 11.49 -29.23
CA ALA A 20 -15.00 11.11 -28.44
C ALA A 20 -15.18 9.64 -28.04
N MET A 21 -14.46 8.74 -28.69
CA MET A 21 -14.32 7.36 -28.21
C MET A 21 -13.55 7.40 -26.88
N VAL A 22 -14.29 7.58 -25.78
CA VAL A 22 -13.72 7.44 -24.43
C VAL A 22 -13.68 5.96 -24.11
N THR A 23 -12.59 5.31 -24.52
CA THR A 23 -12.29 3.97 -24.02
C THR A 23 -11.74 4.11 -22.61
N TYR A 24 -12.59 3.94 -21.61
CA TYR A 24 -12.16 3.79 -20.23
C TYR A 24 -11.56 2.40 -20.06
N SER A 25 -10.26 2.25 -20.30
CA SER A 25 -9.52 1.11 -19.76
C SER A 25 -9.12 1.46 -18.32
N MET A 26 -9.81 0.85 -17.36
CA MET A 26 -9.26 0.65 -16.03
C MET A 26 -8.70 -0.77 -15.98
N ASP A 27 -7.62 -1.00 -16.73
CA ASP A 27 -6.74 -2.13 -16.47
C ASP A 27 -5.99 -1.86 -15.16
N CYS A 28 -6.71 -1.94 -14.04
CA CYS A 28 -6.08 -2.11 -12.74
C CYS A 28 -5.71 -3.58 -12.58
N THR A 29 -4.72 -4.03 -13.36
CA THR A 29 -4.00 -5.25 -12.99
C THR A 29 -3.07 -4.86 -11.85
N ALA A 30 -3.62 -4.70 -10.65
CA ALA A 30 -2.83 -4.76 -9.42
C ALA A 30 -2.07 -6.08 -9.50
N GLY A 31 -0.77 -6.00 -9.73
CA GLY A 31 0.06 -7.13 -10.14
C GLY A 31 -0.08 -8.30 -9.18
N LEU A 32 -0.88 -9.29 -9.55
CA LEU A 32 -0.88 -10.61 -8.93
C LEU A 32 0.35 -11.37 -9.43
N ASN A 33 1.54 -10.85 -9.12
CA ASN A 33 2.75 -11.65 -9.16
C ASN A 33 3.08 -12.21 -7.76
N ASP A 34 2.04 -12.53 -7.01
CA ASP A 34 2.13 -13.00 -5.63
C ASP A 34 2.18 -14.55 -5.58
N LYS A 35 3.03 -15.14 -6.43
CA LYS A 35 3.21 -16.59 -6.49
C LYS A 35 4.38 -17.10 -5.67
N ASN A 36 5.12 -16.22 -4.98
CA ASN A 36 6.24 -16.61 -4.11
C ASN A 36 6.52 -15.67 -2.92
N ALA A 37 5.69 -14.65 -2.64
CA ALA A 37 5.91 -13.87 -1.44
C ALA A 37 5.62 -14.76 -0.21
N ALA A 38 6.57 -14.80 0.73
CA ALA A 38 6.34 -15.48 1.99
C ALA A 38 5.07 -14.91 2.65
N LYS A 39 4.11 -15.79 2.98
CA LYS A 39 2.83 -15.38 3.57
C LYS A 39 3.04 -15.06 5.05
N PHE A 40 3.41 -13.82 5.32
CA PHE A 40 3.52 -13.29 6.67
C PHE A 40 2.15 -13.03 7.29
N SER A 41 2.00 -13.39 8.57
CA SER A 41 0.82 -13.13 9.40
C SER A 41 1.25 -12.48 10.71
N ILE A 42 0.42 -11.59 11.25
CA ILE A 42 0.73 -10.87 12.48
C ILE A 42 -0.39 -11.04 13.52
N HIS A 43 -0.01 -11.19 14.79
CA HIS A 43 -0.95 -11.35 15.90
C HIS A 43 -0.32 -10.89 17.23
N PRO A 44 -1.10 -10.49 18.25
CA PRO A 44 -2.52 -10.21 18.17
C PRO A 44 -2.80 -8.90 17.39
N ASN A 45 -3.99 -8.80 16.81
CA ASN A 45 -4.51 -7.56 16.27
C ASN A 45 -5.97 -7.42 16.77
N PRO A 46 -6.28 -6.47 17.66
CA PRO A 46 -5.42 -5.39 18.15
C PRO A 46 -4.23 -5.82 19.03
N ALA A 47 -3.13 -5.07 18.99
CA ALA A 47 -1.90 -5.30 19.75
C ALA A 47 -1.83 -4.40 20.98
N LYS A 48 -1.33 -4.94 22.10
CA LYS A 48 -1.12 -4.17 23.35
C LYS A 48 0.32 -3.75 23.51
N ASN A 49 1.21 -4.66 23.87
CA ASN A 49 2.63 -4.35 24.09
C ASN A 49 3.54 -5.05 23.08
N GLU A 50 3.10 -6.21 22.60
CA GLU A 50 3.89 -7.09 21.74
C GLU A 50 3.06 -7.50 20.53
N LEU A 51 3.75 -7.66 19.41
CA LEU A 51 3.22 -8.16 18.15
C LEU A 51 4.12 -9.28 17.65
N PHE A 52 3.54 -10.41 17.30
CA PHE A 52 4.23 -11.57 16.77
C PHE A 52 4.06 -11.63 15.26
N LEU A 53 5.12 -12.07 14.60
CA LEU A 53 5.18 -12.29 13.16
C LEU A 53 5.38 -13.79 12.90
N THR A 54 4.49 -14.38 12.12
CA THR A 54 4.60 -15.77 11.64
C THR A 54 4.64 -15.81 10.13
N SER A 55 5.22 -16.87 9.56
CA SER A 55 5.29 -17.07 8.11
C SER A 55 5.22 -18.55 7.79
N THR A 56 4.76 -18.88 6.58
CA THR A 56 4.84 -20.24 6.04
C THR A 56 6.27 -20.65 5.70
N ASN A 57 7.17 -19.68 5.46
CA ASN A 57 8.61 -19.89 5.32
C ASN A 57 9.27 -19.48 6.63
N THR A 58 9.82 -20.44 7.37
CA THR A 58 10.27 -20.25 8.78
C THR A 58 11.73 -19.83 8.92
N SER A 59 12.44 -19.59 7.81
CA SER A 59 13.88 -19.31 7.80
C SER A 59 14.16 -17.97 7.13
N GLY A 60 15.03 -17.17 7.77
CA GLY A 60 15.58 -15.95 7.20
C GLY A 60 15.65 -14.79 8.19
N ASN A 61 16.56 -13.85 7.90
CA ASN A 61 16.58 -12.54 8.55
C ASN A 61 15.56 -11.61 7.89
N LEU A 62 14.84 -10.87 8.71
CA LEU A 62 13.83 -9.92 8.26
C LEU A 62 14.17 -8.55 8.81
N LYS A 63 14.02 -7.53 7.96
CA LYS A 63 14.06 -6.14 8.34
C LYS A 63 12.62 -5.63 8.43
N ILE A 64 12.26 -5.22 9.64
CA ILE A 64 10.91 -4.83 10.02
C ILE A 64 10.89 -3.33 10.27
N GLN A 65 10.06 -2.61 9.53
CA GLN A 65 9.87 -1.17 9.67
C GLN A 65 8.45 -0.89 10.11
N THR A 66 8.29 -0.09 11.16
CA THR A 66 6.97 0.36 11.62
C THR A 66 6.73 1.78 11.16
N LEU A 67 5.60 2.01 10.48
CA LEU A 67 5.20 3.31 9.95
C LEU A 67 3.83 3.73 10.50
N ASN A 68 3.63 5.03 10.68
CA ASN A 68 2.31 5.58 11.00
C ASN A 68 1.45 5.78 9.73
N ILE A 69 0.21 6.25 9.90
CA ILE A 69 -0.71 6.54 8.78
C ILE A 69 -0.22 7.61 7.79
N GLN A 70 0.74 8.44 8.19
CA GLN A 70 1.35 9.46 7.35
C GLN A 70 2.59 8.93 6.61
N GLY A 71 2.92 7.64 6.75
CA GLY A 71 4.13 7.04 6.18
C GLY A 71 5.42 7.41 6.93
N LYS A 72 5.34 8.02 8.11
CA LYS A 72 6.52 8.32 8.93
C LYS A 72 7.07 7.04 9.53
N LEU A 73 8.35 6.75 9.28
CA LEU A 73 9.09 5.67 9.93
C LEU A 73 9.25 5.96 11.43
N LEU A 74 8.80 5.02 12.26
CA LEU A 74 8.86 5.10 13.72
C LEU A 74 9.93 4.20 14.32
N SER A 75 10.15 3.02 13.73
CA SER A 75 11.11 2.03 14.22
C SER A 75 11.59 1.14 13.08
N THR A 76 12.84 0.68 13.19
CA THR A 76 13.42 -0.37 12.34
C THR A 76 14.03 -1.44 13.25
N GLN A 77 13.72 -2.70 13.00
CA GLN A 77 14.22 -3.85 13.75
C GLN A 77 14.65 -4.94 12.78
N ASN A 78 15.79 -5.57 13.04
CA ASN A 78 16.20 -6.77 12.32
C ASN A 78 15.93 -7.98 13.22
N ILE A 79 15.19 -8.96 12.71
CA ILE A 79 14.83 -10.17 13.45
C ILE A 79 15.17 -11.41 12.64
N THR A 80 15.46 -12.51 13.33
CA THR A 80 15.57 -13.83 12.69
C THR A 80 14.30 -14.60 13.00
N LEU A 81 13.55 -14.99 11.96
CA LEU A 81 12.20 -15.55 12.13
C LEU A 81 12.18 -16.89 12.88
N GLN A 82 13.29 -17.64 12.85
CA GLN A 82 13.45 -18.92 13.54
C GLN A 82 13.12 -18.84 15.03
N ASN A 83 13.36 -17.70 15.66
CA ASN A 83 13.13 -17.50 17.09
C ASN A 83 11.76 -16.88 17.42
N GLN A 84 10.96 -16.57 16.39
CA GLN A 84 9.66 -15.89 16.50
C GLN A 84 9.65 -14.77 17.56
N PRO A 85 10.64 -13.84 17.56
CA PRO A 85 10.74 -12.87 18.62
C PRO A 85 9.54 -11.92 18.63
N PRO A 86 9.04 -11.52 19.81
CA PRO A 86 8.03 -10.48 19.90
C PRO A 86 8.60 -9.14 19.41
N LEU A 87 7.81 -8.42 18.62
CA LEU A 87 8.06 -7.03 18.26
C LEU A 87 7.48 -6.14 19.35
N ASP A 88 8.33 -5.39 20.04
CA ASP A 88 7.90 -4.42 21.06
C ASP A 88 7.22 -3.22 20.39
N VAL A 89 5.92 -3.07 20.68
CA VAL A 89 5.05 -1.97 20.24
C VAL A 89 4.51 -1.17 21.43
N SER A 90 5.00 -1.41 22.65
CA SER A 90 4.52 -0.77 23.89
C SER A 90 4.62 0.76 23.87
N ARG A 91 5.62 1.29 23.16
CA ARG A 91 5.88 2.74 23.05
C ARG A 91 4.98 3.45 22.04
N LEU A 92 4.19 2.71 21.26
CA LEU A 92 3.26 3.28 20.30
C LEU A 92 1.99 3.73 21.01
N LYS A 93 1.43 4.87 20.57
CA LYS A 93 0.09 5.30 21.00
C LYS A 93 -0.97 4.46 20.29
N SER A 94 -2.16 4.38 20.87
CA SER A 94 -3.32 3.73 20.25
C SER A 94 -3.58 4.30 18.84
N GLY A 95 -3.82 3.44 17.86
CA GLY A 95 -4.01 3.85 16.47
C GLY A 95 -3.64 2.79 15.44
N ILE A 96 -3.67 3.19 14.16
CA ILE A 96 -3.37 2.30 13.02
C ILE A 96 -1.91 2.47 12.62
N TYR A 97 -1.23 1.35 12.39
CA TYR A 97 0.15 1.31 11.94
C TYR A 97 0.35 0.31 10.81
N PHE A 98 1.43 0.51 10.06
CA PHE A 98 1.88 -0.37 9.00
C PHE A 98 3.23 -0.97 9.36
N LEU A 99 3.34 -2.27 9.16
CA LEU A 99 4.56 -3.04 9.35
C LEU A 99 5.06 -3.43 7.96
N ASN A 100 6.14 -2.80 7.51
CA ASN A 100 6.81 -3.17 6.28
C ASN A 100 7.89 -4.22 6.62
N ILE A 101 7.86 -5.35 5.92
CA ILE A 101 8.65 -6.54 6.19
C ILE A 101 9.45 -6.82 4.93
N GLU A 102 10.77 -6.70 5.03
CA GLU A 102 11.73 -6.96 3.96
C GLU A 102 12.50 -8.24 4.29
N ASP A 103 12.51 -9.21 3.40
CA ASP A 103 13.29 -10.45 3.54
C ASP A 103 14.72 -10.31 3.00
N GLU A 104 15.55 -11.34 3.18
CA GLU A 104 16.94 -11.34 2.72
C GLU A 104 17.09 -11.25 1.19
N ASN A 105 16.04 -11.59 0.44
CA ASN A 105 16.02 -11.50 -1.02
C ASN A 105 15.50 -10.13 -1.51
N GLY A 106 15.16 -9.23 -0.59
CA GLY A 106 14.60 -7.91 -0.89
C GLY A 106 13.10 -7.92 -1.20
N TYR A 107 12.39 -9.04 -1.01
CA TYR A 107 10.94 -9.05 -1.12
C TYR A 107 10.33 -8.28 0.04
N THR A 108 9.44 -7.35 -0.28
CA THR A 108 8.76 -6.50 0.70
C THR A 108 7.28 -6.83 0.76
N THR A 109 6.74 -6.91 1.98
CA THR A 109 5.29 -6.99 2.21
C THR A 109 4.90 -6.02 3.32
N THR A 110 3.68 -5.48 3.23
CA THR A 110 3.15 -4.57 4.25
C THR A 110 1.96 -5.20 4.96
N LYS A 111 1.95 -5.14 6.29
CA LYS A 111 0.83 -5.59 7.14
C LYS A 111 0.31 -4.44 7.98
N LYS A 112 -1.01 -4.32 8.09
CA LYS A 112 -1.68 -3.32 8.92
C LYS A 112 -2.05 -3.94 10.27
N PHE A 113 -1.83 -3.21 11.37
CA PHE A 113 -2.33 -3.58 12.69
C PHE A 113 -2.87 -2.38 13.46
N ILE A 114 -3.67 -2.67 14.48
CA ILE A 114 -4.25 -1.69 15.40
C ILE A 114 -3.53 -1.83 16.73
N LYS A 115 -3.03 -0.71 17.27
CA LYS A 115 -2.52 -0.60 18.64
C LYS A 115 -3.64 -0.11 19.55
N GLU A 116 -3.83 -0.79 20.69
CA GLU A 116 -4.75 -0.37 21.76
C GLU A 116 -4.16 0.68 22.69
#